data_AF-A0A1Q5RY76-F1
#
_entry.id   AF-A0A1Q5RY76-F1
#
_cell.length_a   1.000
_cell.length_b   1.000
_cell.length_c   1.000
_cell.angle_alpha   90.00
_cell.angle_beta   90.00
_cell.angle_gamma   90.00
#
_symmetry.space_group_name_H-M   'P 1'
#
loop_
_entity.id
_entity.type
_entity.pdbx_description
1 polymer ?
#
loop_
_entity_poly.entity_id
_entity_poly.type
_entity_poly.pdbx_seq_one_letter_code
_entity_poly.pdbx_strand_id
1 'polypeptide(L)'
;MDVASDRVNPIQASKLRFVKDMRERSALRLLSNMEAKRQIAVESVERASKNLASAEKRRASLEAELYLELASSDTMCVTELDRRCHLVIGRLTAEIALARQALEQAHIAQEHAQAAVVEMRAVWAKRSAASQKWQQIESDVQRRTNARAEFAAEIETDDEVLLRYKSGLRSQAAGDSIHGDSIPGDSI
;
A
#
# COMPACT_ATOMS: atom_id res chain seq x y z
N MET A 1 -19.52 20.85 4.15
CA MET A 1 -18.59 21.28 3.09
C MET A 1 -17.27 21.63 3.75
N ASP A 2 -16.16 21.04 3.30
CA ASP A 2 -14.83 21.24 3.89
C ASP A 2 -14.22 22.56 3.34
N VAL A 3 -14.24 23.61 4.16
CA VAL A 3 -13.83 25.01 3.83
C VAL A 3 -12.37 25.09 3.34
N ALA A 4 -11.56 24.06 3.60
CA ALA A 4 -10.19 23.96 3.12
C ALA A 4 -10.08 23.77 1.60
N SER A 5 -11.10 23.19 0.94
CA SER A 5 -11.07 22.92 -0.50
C SER A 5 -11.11 24.18 -1.36
N ASP A 6 -11.67 25.29 -0.86
CA ASP A 6 -11.82 26.53 -1.64
C ASP A 6 -10.52 27.33 -1.77
N ARG A 7 -9.49 27.01 -0.98
CA ARG A 7 -8.21 27.73 -0.95
C ARG A 7 -7.10 27.04 -1.74
N VAL A 8 -7.34 25.84 -2.24
CA VAL A 8 -6.31 25.03 -2.91
C VAL A 8 -6.44 25.21 -4.43
N ASN A 9 -5.41 25.77 -5.06
CA ASN A 9 -5.30 25.84 -6.53
C ASN A 9 -5.05 24.42 -7.11
N PRO A 10 -5.54 24.11 -8.32
CA PRO A 10 -5.24 22.86 -9.03
C PRO A 10 -3.80 22.35 -8.90
N ILE A 11 -2.80 23.22 -9.11
CA ILE A 11 -1.37 22.87 -9.05
C ILE A 11 -0.98 22.35 -7.66
N GLN A 12 -1.52 22.97 -6.60
CA GLN A 12 -1.24 22.57 -5.22
C GLN A 12 -1.93 21.24 -4.88
N ALA A 13 -3.17 21.04 -5.36
CA ALA A 13 -3.89 19.79 -5.19
C ALA A 13 -3.13 18.62 -5.84
N SER A 14 -2.66 18.77 -7.08
CA SER A 14 -1.87 17.74 -7.78
C SER A 14 -0.55 17.43 -7.09
N LYS A 15 0.17 18.45 -6.61
CA LYS A 15 1.42 18.25 -5.84
C LYS A 15 1.17 17.47 -4.54
N LEU A 16 0.11 17.81 -3.81
CA LEU A 16 -0.23 17.12 -2.57
C LEU A 16 -0.68 15.69 -2.82
N ARG A 17 -1.50 15.44 -3.85
CA ARG A 17 -1.88 14.09 -4.29
C ARG A 17 -0.64 13.25 -4.57
N PHE A 18 0.28 13.75 -5.39
CA PHE A 18 1.52 13.05 -5.72
C PHE A 18 2.32 12.63 -4.48
N VAL A 19 2.42 13.51 -3.47
CA VAL A 19 3.10 13.18 -2.20
C VAL A 19 2.36 12.09 -1.43
N LYS A 20 1.01 12.07 -1.45
CA LYS A 20 0.23 10.99 -0.82
C LYS A 20 0.41 9.67 -1.55
N ASP A 21 0.35 9.67 -2.88
CA ASP A 21 0.58 8.49 -3.72
C ASP A 21 1.98 7.89 -3.47
N MET A 22 2.99 8.74 -3.32
CA MET A 22 4.35 8.31 -2.99
C MET A 22 4.43 7.65 -1.61
N ARG A 23 3.75 8.21 -0.60
CA ARG A 23 3.71 7.66 0.76
C ARG A 23 2.93 6.35 0.84
N GLU A 24 1.84 6.23 0.09
CA GLU A 24 1.06 5.00 -0.06
C GLU A 24 1.91 3.90 -0.70
N ARG A 25 2.53 4.17 -1.85
CA ARG A 25 3.43 3.22 -2.53
C ARG A 25 4.60 2.79 -1.65
N SER A 26 5.16 3.71 -0.87
CA SER A 26 6.19 3.38 0.11
C SER A 26 5.67 2.44 1.20
N ALA A 27 4.47 2.68 1.75
CA ALA A 27 3.88 1.79 2.75
C ALA A 27 3.51 0.43 2.17
N LEU A 28 3.03 0.37 0.93
CA LEU A 28 2.76 -0.89 0.23
C LEU A 28 4.05 -1.73 0.08
N ARG A 29 5.17 -1.10 -0.31
CA ARG A 29 6.48 -1.79 -0.38
C ARG A 29 6.93 -2.32 0.98
N LEU A 30 6.74 -1.54 2.05
CA LEU A 30 7.07 -1.99 3.41
C LEU A 30 6.18 -3.15 3.85
N LEU A 31 4.87 -3.08 3.57
CA LEU A 31 3.92 -4.15 3.85
C LEU A 31 4.34 -5.45 3.12
N SER A 32 4.62 -5.37 1.82
CA SER A 32 5.09 -6.51 1.04
C SER A 32 6.38 -7.13 1.61
N ASN A 33 7.33 -6.29 2.05
CA ASN A 33 8.54 -6.78 2.71
C ASN A 33 8.22 -7.52 4.03
N MET A 34 7.33 -6.97 4.86
CA MET A 34 6.92 -7.65 6.09
C MET A 34 6.17 -8.96 5.82
N GLU A 35 5.35 -9.01 4.76
CA GLU A 35 4.66 -10.25 4.36
C GLU A 35 5.65 -11.32 3.89
N ALA A 36 6.70 -10.94 3.16
CA ALA A 36 7.79 -11.85 2.81
C ALA A 36 8.55 -12.36 4.05
N LYS A 37 8.86 -11.48 5.02
CA LYS A 37 9.47 -11.89 6.30
C LYS A 37 8.58 -12.85 7.09
N ARG A 38 7.28 -12.60 7.12
CA ARG A 38 6.30 -13.49 7.74
C ARG A 38 6.31 -14.87 7.08
N GLN A 39 6.38 -14.92 5.76
CA GLN A 39 6.46 -16.19 5.03
C GLN A 39 7.73 -16.97 5.39
N ILE A 40 8.89 -16.30 5.46
CA ILE A 40 10.15 -16.92 5.90
C ILE A 40 10.03 -17.46 7.34
N ALA A 41 9.34 -16.74 8.24
CA ALA A 41 9.13 -17.19 9.62
C ALA A 41 8.16 -18.39 9.71
N VAL A 42 7.14 -18.46 8.85
CA VAL A 42 6.28 -19.66 8.74
C VAL A 42 7.10 -20.87 8.28
N GLU A 43 7.94 -20.69 7.27
CA GLU A 43 8.81 -21.76 6.76
C GLU A 43 9.88 -22.17 7.79
N SER A 44 10.35 -21.25 8.64
CA SER A 44 11.28 -21.58 9.71
C SER A 44 10.63 -22.45 10.78
N VAL A 45 9.37 -22.18 11.16
CA VAL A 45 8.58 -23.02 12.07
C VAL A 45 8.38 -24.41 11.50
N GLU A 46 8.00 -24.52 10.23
CA GLU A 46 7.83 -25.81 9.57
C GLU A 46 9.13 -26.63 9.56
N ARG A 47 10.25 -25.98 9.22
CA ARG A 47 11.58 -26.60 9.24
C ARG A 47 12.00 -27.04 10.64
N ALA A 48 11.80 -26.19 11.65
CA ALA A 48 12.12 -26.52 13.04
C ALA A 48 11.26 -27.68 13.56
N SER A 49 9.98 -27.72 13.19
CA SER A 49 9.06 -28.81 13.53
C SER A 49 9.51 -30.15 12.91
N LYS A 50 9.89 -30.14 11.62
CA LYS A 50 10.43 -31.34 10.95
C LYS A 50 11.74 -31.81 11.59
N ASN A 51 12.62 -30.88 11.97
CA ASN A 51 13.88 -31.20 12.64
C ASN A 51 13.63 -31.84 14.02
N LEU A 52 12.69 -31.30 14.81
CA LEU A 52 12.31 -31.87 16.10
C LEU A 52 11.75 -33.29 15.93
N ALA A 53 10.80 -33.49 15.01
CA ALA A 53 10.25 -34.81 14.73
C ALA A 53 11.34 -35.81 14.27
N SER A 54 12.32 -35.35 13.48
CA SER A 54 13.44 -36.17 13.03
C SER A 54 14.41 -36.52 14.17
N ALA A 55 14.62 -35.62 15.13
CA ALA A 55 15.41 -35.88 16.34
C ALA A 55 14.70 -36.88 17.26
N GLU A 56 13.38 -36.72 17.47
CA GLU A 56 12.58 -37.65 18.27
C GLU A 56 12.51 -39.05 17.63
N LYS A 57 12.36 -39.13 16.31
CA LYS A 57 12.43 -40.42 15.58
C LYS A 57 13.79 -41.08 15.74
N ARG A 58 14.88 -40.33 15.59
CA ARG A 58 16.25 -40.85 15.80
C ARG A 58 16.45 -41.35 17.23
N ARG A 59 15.88 -40.65 18.23
CA ARG A 59 15.90 -41.13 19.62
C ARG A 59 15.22 -42.48 19.75
N ALA A 60 14.00 -42.62 19.23
CA ALA A 60 13.26 -43.88 19.30
C ALA A 60 13.98 -45.03 18.58
N SER A 61 14.57 -44.77 17.41
CA SER A 61 15.35 -45.78 16.67
C SER A 61 16.60 -46.23 17.46
N LEU A 62 17.37 -45.29 17.99
CA LEU A 62 18.58 -45.60 18.77
C LEU A 62 18.26 -46.26 20.11
N GLU A 63 17.17 -45.87 20.78
CA GLU A 63 16.68 -46.56 21.98
C GLU A 63 16.33 -48.02 21.67
N ALA A 64 15.62 -48.29 20.56
CA ALA A 64 15.30 -49.65 20.13
C ALA A 64 16.55 -50.48 19.79
N GLU A 65 17.53 -49.90 19.09
CA GLU A 65 18.82 -50.54 18.80
C GLU A 65 19.58 -50.88 20.08
N LEU A 66 19.63 -49.96 21.04
CA LEU A 66 20.24 -50.21 22.35
C LEU A 66 19.56 -51.37 23.09
N TYR A 67 18.23 -51.44 23.08
CA TYR A 67 17.51 -52.56 23.69
C TYR A 67 17.79 -53.91 23.00
N LEU A 68 17.93 -53.92 21.67
CA LEU A 68 18.30 -55.12 20.92
C LEU A 68 19.74 -55.55 21.20
N GLU A 69 20.69 -54.61 21.23
CA GLU A 69 22.07 -54.89 21.65
C GLU A 69 22.09 -55.49 23.07
N LEU A 70 21.30 -54.93 24.00
CA LEU A 70 21.14 -55.43 25.37
C LEU A 70 20.66 -56.89 25.40
N ALA A 71 19.64 -57.20 24.61
CA ALA A 71 19.03 -58.53 24.57
C ALA A 71 19.91 -59.59 23.90
N SER A 72 20.87 -59.16 23.06
CA SER A 72 21.77 -60.05 22.30
C SER A 72 23.17 -60.20 22.90
N SER A 73 23.52 -59.41 23.92
CA SER A 73 24.87 -59.42 24.49
C SER A 73 24.98 -60.39 25.65
N ASP A 74 25.59 -61.55 25.40
CA ASP A 74 25.98 -62.51 26.45
C ASP A 74 27.26 -62.09 27.21
N THR A 75 27.92 -60.99 26.83
CA THR A 75 29.29 -60.66 27.26
C THR A 75 29.57 -59.21 27.69
N MET A 76 28.64 -58.25 27.54
CA MET A 76 28.85 -56.89 28.05
C MET A 76 28.69 -56.81 29.57
N CYS A 77 29.64 -56.16 30.25
CA CYS A 77 29.45 -55.82 31.65
C CYS A 77 28.45 -54.66 31.79
N VAL A 78 27.67 -54.69 32.88
CA VAL A 78 26.63 -53.70 33.18
C VAL A 78 27.16 -52.26 33.17
N THR A 79 28.41 -52.05 33.60
CA THR A 79 29.01 -50.71 33.67
C THR A 79 29.34 -50.11 32.31
N GLU A 80 29.75 -50.93 31.33
CA GLU A 80 30.05 -50.44 29.98
C GLU A 80 28.75 -50.10 29.23
N LEU A 81 27.72 -50.91 29.48
CA LEU A 81 26.38 -50.70 28.95
C LEU A 81 25.75 -49.41 29.51
N ASP A 82 25.81 -49.22 30.83
CA ASP A 82 25.35 -48.02 31.51
C ASP A 82 26.05 -46.76 30.97
N ARG A 83 27.38 -46.81 30.82
CA ARG A 83 28.17 -45.72 30.23
C ARG A 83 27.73 -45.38 28.81
N ARG A 84 27.50 -46.39 27.96
CA ARG A 84 27.09 -46.20 26.56
C ARG A 84 25.67 -45.65 26.47
N CYS A 85 24.73 -46.17 27.26
CA CYS A 85 23.38 -45.64 27.38
C CYS A 85 23.40 -44.17 27.80
N HIS A 86 24.15 -43.82 28.85
CA HIS A 86 24.27 -42.45 29.33
C HIS A 86 24.81 -41.48 28.26
N LEU A 87 25.85 -41.88 27.50
CA LEU A 87 26.41 -41.05 26.44
C LEU A 87 25.42 -40.83 25.27
N VAL A 88 24.80 -41.90 24.79
CA VAL A 88 23.88 -41.84 23.65
C VAL A 88 22.60 -41.08 24.01
N ILE A 89 21.96 -41.44 25.13
CA ILE A 89 20.74 -40.78 25.61
C ILE A 89 21.03 -39.32 25.96
N GLY A 90 22.16 -39.03 26.61
CA GLY A 90 22.58 -37.67 26.94
C GLY A 90 22.70 -36.79 25.69
N ARG A 91 23.38 -37.29 24.64
CA ARG A 91 23.51 -36.58 23.36
C ARG A 91 22.16 -36.34 22.68
N LEU A 92 21.30 -37.36 22.63
CA LEU A 92 19.96 -37.24 22.01
C LEU A 92 19.05 -36.27 22.79
N THR A 93 19.14 -36.29 24.12
CA THR A 93 18.40 -35.37 24.98
C THR A 93 18.82 -33.93 24.70
N ALA A 94 20.12 -33.67 24.61
CA ALA A 94 20.64 -32.35 24.25
C ALA A 94 20.20 -31.92 22.84
N GLU A 95 20.25 -32.82 21.86
CA GLU A 95 19.81 -32.53 20.49
C GLU A 95 18.32 -32.19 20.42
N ILE A 96 17.46 -32.95 21.10
CA ILE A 96 16.02 -32.67 21.18
C ILE A 96 15.76 -31.35 21.91
N ALA A 97 16.49 -31.06 22.99
CA ALA A 97 16.36 -29.80 23.70
C ALA A 97 16.69 -28.60 22.81
N LEU A 98 17.78 -28.68 22.04
CA LEU A 98 18.15 -27.66 21.06
C LEU A 98 17.10 -27.52 19.94
N ALA A 99 16.55 -28.63 19.44
CA ALA A 99 15.51 -28.60 18.42
C ALA A 99 14.20 -27.96 18.93
N ARG A 100 13.82 -28.25 20.19
CA ARG A 100 12.68 -27.60 20.85
C ARG A 100 12.90 -26.11 21.05
N GLN A 101 14.08 -25.72 21.50
CA GLN A 101 14.45 -24.31 21.63
C GLN A 101 14.39 -23.60 20.28
N ALA A 102 14.92 -24.20 19.22
CA ALA A 102 14.87 -23.63 17.88
C ALA A 102 13.42 -23.48 17.37
N LEU A 103 12.54 -24.44 17.66
CA LEU A 103 11.12 -24.36 17.32
C LEU A 103 10.42 -23.22 18.08
N GLU A 104 10.69 -23.08 19.37
CA GLU A 104 10.15 -21.99 20.18
C GLU A 104 10.59 -20.62 19.65
N GLN A 105 11.88 -20.45 19.34
CA GLN A 105 12.39 -19.22 18.74
C GLN A 105 11.76 -18.94 17.37
N ALA A 106 11.49 -19.98 16.58
CA ALA A 106 10.81 -19.83 15.29
C ALA A 106 9.35 -19.35 15.49
N HIS A 107 8.63 -19.87 16.49
CA HIS A 107 7.28 -19.41 16.82
C HIS A 107 7.27 -17.95 17.28
N ILE A 108 8.16 -17.57 18.19
CA ILE A 108 8.32 -16.18 18.63
C ILE A 108 8.57 -15.24 17.42
N ALA A 109 9.48 -15.65 16.51
CA ALA A 109 9.76 -14.88 15.30
C ALA A 109 8.53 -14.79 14.37
N GLN A 110 7.76 -15.88 14.23
CA GLN A 110 6.51 -15.91 13.46
C GLN A 110 5.47 -14.96 14.04
N GLU A 111 5.26 -14.96 15.36
CA GLU A 111 4.34 -14.07 16.04
C GLU A 111 4.73 -12.60 15.87
N HIS A 112 6.01 -12.27 16.05
CA HIS A 112 6.52 -10.92 15.81
C HIS A 112 6.33 -10.49 14.35
N ALA A 113 6.60 -11.37 13.39
CA ALA A 113 6.39 -11.06 11.98
C ALA A 113 4.90 -10.87 11.64
N GLN A 114 4.01 -11.65 12.25
CA GLN A 114 2.56 -11.52 12.10
C GLN A 114 2.08 -10.17 12.68
N ALA A 115 2.52 -9.79 13.88
CA ALA A 115 2.20 -8.51 14.49
C ALA A 115 2.67 -7.33 13.62
N ALA A 116 3.91 -7.39 13.12
CA ALA A 116 4.46 -6.37 12.23
C ALA A 116 3.66 -6.22 10.93
N VAL A 117 3.17 -7.32 10.35
CA VAL A 117 2.29 -7.27 9.17
C VAL A 117 0.96 -6.57 9.50
N VAL A 118 0.35 -6.88 10.65
CA VAL A 118 -0.90 -6.23 11.08
C VAL A 118 -0.69 -4.71 11.24
N GLU A 119 0.39 -4.30 11.91
CA GLU A 119 0.74 -2.88 12.06
C GLU A 119 0.97 -2.20 10.71
N MET A 120 1.73 -2.82 9.81
CA MET A 120 1.99 -2.26 8.48
C MET A 120 0.74 -2.18 7.61
N ARG A 121 -0.20 -3.13 7.74
CA ARG A 121 -1.52 -3.05 7.09
C ARG A 121 -2.31 -1.85 7.59
N ALA A 122 -2.30 -1.59 8.90
CA ALA A 122 -2.96 -0.41 9.46
C ALA A 122 -2.32 0.90 8.96
N VAL A 123 -0.99 0.96 8.85
CA VAL A 123 -0.27 2.12 8.28
C VAL A 123 -0.62 2.32 6.80
N TRP A 124 -0.61 1.24 6.01
CA TRP A 124 -0.98 1.29 4.60
C TRP A 124 -2.43 1.74 4.41
N ALA A 125 -3.38 1.17 5.15
CA ALA A 125 -4.79 1.56 5.09
C ALA A 125 -5.00 3.05 5.37
N LYS A 126 -4.35 3.59 6.42
CA LYS A 126 -4.40 5.03 6.73
C LYS A 126 -3.85 5.89 5.59
N ARG A 127 -2.74 5.48 4.98
CA ARG A 127 -2.13 6.22 3.87
C ARG A 127 -2.92 6.11 2.58
N SER A 128 -3.52 4.96 2.31
CA SER A 128 -4.40 4.74 1.16
C SER A 128 -5.67 5.59 1.28
N ALA A 129 -6.32 5.61 2.44
CA ALA A 129 -7.46 6.49 2.70
C ALA A 129 -7.11 7.98 2.51
N ALA A 130 -5.93 8.41 2.96
CA ALA A 130 -5.46 9.77 2.72
C ALA A 130 -5.22 10.04 1.22
N SER A 131 -4.63 9.09 0.50
CA SER A 131 -4.41 9.15 -0.95
C SER A 131 -5.72 9.34 -1.71
N GLN A 132 -6.72 8.50 -1.41
CA GLN A 132 -8.07 8.56 -1.97
C GLN A 132 -8.76 9.91 -1.67
N LYS A 133 -8.66 10.41 -0.44
CA LYS A 133 -9.21 11.73 -0.08
C LYS A 133 -8.59 12.85 -0.93
N TRP A 134 -7.28 12.81 -1.17
CA TRP A 134 -6.62 13.84 -1.99
C TRP A 134 -6.93 13.71 -3.48
N GLN A 135 -7.16 12.51 -3.99
CA GLN A 135 -7.66 12.29 -5.33
C GLN A 135 -9.07 12.89 -5.51
N GLN A 136 -9.94 12.74 -4.50
CA GLN A 136 -11.27 13.36 -4.51
C GLN A 136 -11.17 14.90 -4.49
N ILE A 137 -10.33 15.47 -3.61
CA ILE A 137 -10.12 16.92 -3.54
C ILE A 137 -9.60 17.49 -4.87
N GLU A 138 -8.61 16.84 -5.49
CA GLU A 138 -8.10 17.27 -6.79
C GLU A 138 -9.19 17.27 -7.86
N SER A 139 -10.01 16.20 -7.90
CA SER A 139 -11.13 16.10 -8.83
C SER A 139 -12.17 17.21 -8.61
N ASP A 140 -12.45 17.55 -7.34
CA ASP A 140 -13.36 18.65 -6.99
C ASP A 140 -12.82 20.01 -7.40
N VAL A 141 -11.53 20.26 -7.16
CA VAL A 141 -10.85 21.51 -7.55
C VAL A 141 -10.82 21.65 -9.08
N GLN A 142 -10.56 20.56 -9.81
CA GLN A 142 -10.60 20.57 -11.27
C GLN A 142 -12.01 20.89 -11.78
N ARG A 143 -13.05 20.25 -11.24
CA ARG A 143 -14.44 20.52 -11.61
C ARG A 143 -14.84 21.97 -11.39
N ARG A 144 -14.48 22.56 -10.23
CA ARG A 144 -14.75 23.98 -9.94
C ARG A 144 -14.00 24.91 -10.87
N THR A 145 -12.75 24.58 -11.22
CA THR A 145 -11.94 25.40 -12.12
C THR A 145 -12.52 25.40 -13.53
N ASN A 146 -12.95 24.24 -14.04
CA ASN A 146 -13.61 24.13 -15.33
C ASN A 146 -14.92 24.92 -15.37
N ALA A 147 -15.78 24.77 -14.36
CA ALA A 147 -17.05 25.51 -14.28
C ALA A 147 -16.84 27.03 -14.25
N ARG A 148 -15.79 27.53 -13.58
CA ARG A 148 -15.43 28.95 -13.59
C ARG A 148 -14.96 29.43 -14.96
N ALA A 149 -14.20 28.59 -15.68
CA ALA A 149 -13.75 28.91 -17.04
C ALA A 149 -14.92 28.94 -18.03
N GLU A 150 -15.85 27.98 -17.92
CA GLU A 150 -17.08 27.95 -18.72
C GLU A 150 -17.94 29.21 -18.48
N PHE A 151 -18.16 29.57 -17.21
CA PHE A 151 -18.90 30.79 -16.87
C PHE A 151 -18.21 32.08 -17.37
N ALA A 152 -16.88 32.14 -17.31
CA ALA A 152 -16.14 33.28 -17.85
C ALA A 152 -16.24 33.38 -19.37
N ALA A 153 -16.20 32.23 -20.07
CA ALA A 153 -16.38 32.18 -21.52
C ALA A 153 -17.80 32.59 -21.94
N GLU A 154 -18.83 32.19 -21.18
CA GLU A 154 -20.22 32.62 -21.40
C GLU A 154 -20.36 34.15 -21.32
N ILE A 155 -19.79 34.76 -20.26
CA ILE A 155 -19.77 36.23 -20.11
C ILE A 155 -19.03 36.90 -21.27
N GLU A 156 -17.86 36.39 -21.66
CA GLU A 156 -17.08 36.96 -22.77
C GLU A 156 -17.87 36.90 -24.09
N THR A 157 -18.57 35.79 -24.34
CA THR A 157 -19.44 35.68 -25.52
C THR A 157 -20.62 36.65 -25.48
N ASP A 158 -21.23 36.86 -24.31
CA ASP A 158 -22.33 37.82 -24.14
C ASP A 158 -21.85 39.26 -24.36
N ASP A 159 -20.68 39.61 -23.81
CA ASP A 159 -20.05 40.92 -23.98
C ASP A 159 -19.70 41.18 -25.45
N GLU A 160 -19.16 40.18 -26.16
CA GLU A 160 -18.91 40.27 -27.61
C GLU A 160 -20.19 40.53 -28.41
N VAL A 161 -21.29 39.83 -28.09
CA VAL A 161 -22.58 40.02 -28.77
C VAL A 161 -23.11 41.43 -28.54
N LEU A 162 -23.05 41.93 -27.31
CA LEU A 162 -23.44 43.30 -26.96
C LEU A 162 -22.61 44.35 -27.72
N LEU A 163 -21.30 44.14 -27.86
CA LEU A 163 -20.42 45.04 -28.60
C LEU A 163 -20.74 45.08 -30.10
N ARG A 164 -20.99 43.92 -30.72
CA ARG A 164 -21.40 43.84 -32.14
C ARG A 164 -22.76 44.50 -32.39
N TYR A 165 -23.71 44.33 -31.48
CA TYR A 165 -25.01 44.97 -31.59
C TYR A 165 -24.89 46.50 -31.50
N LYS A 166 -24.12 47.02 -30.54
CA LYS A 166 -23.85 48.46 -30.39
C LYS A 166 -23.12 49.05 -31.59
N SER A 167 -22.16 48.34 -32.18
CA SER A 167 -21.46 48.82 -33.38
C SER A 167 -22.37 48.83 -34.61
N GLY A 168 -23.21 47.80 -34.78
CA GLY A 168 -24.21 47.74 -35.84
C GLY A 168 -25.22 48.90 -35.79
N LEU A 169 -25.74 49.21 -34.60
CA LEU A 169 -26.59 50.40 -34.36
C LEU A 169 -25.89 51.71 -34.73
N ARG A 170 -24.59 51.82 -34.43
CA ARG A 170 -23.79 53.02 -34.72
C ARG A 170 -23.50 53.17 -36.22
N SER A 171 -23.27 52.06 -36.92
CA SER A 171 -23.10 52.03 -38.37
C SER A 171 -24.39 52.34 -39.12
N GLN A 172 -25.55 51.92 -38.58
CA GLN A 172 -26.86 52.23 -39.16
C GLN A 172 -27.20 53.73 -39.02
N ALA A 173 -26.93 54.33 -37.85
CA ALA A 173 -27.10 55.77 -37.63
C ALA A 173 -26.14 56.65 -38.48
N ALA A 174 -24.97 56.13 -38.88
CA ALA A 174 -24.04 56.84 -39.75
C ALA A 174 -24.39 56.70 -41.26
N GLY A 175 -25.04 55.59 -41.65
CA GLY A 175 -25.50 55.36 -43.03
C GLY A 175 -26.72 56.20 -43.42
N ASP A 176 -27.64 56.43 -42.48
CA ASP A 176 -28.83 57.26 -42.71
C ASP A 176 -28.53 58.77 -42.77
N SER A 177 -27.32 59.20 -42.40
CA SER A 177 -26.93 60.61 -42.42
C SER A 177 -26.27 61.07 -43.74
N ILE A 178 -26.15 60.21 -44.76
CA ILE A 178 -25.51 60.53 -46.06
C ILE A 178 -26.54 60.50 -47.23
N HIS A 179 -27.83 60.25 -46.98
CA HIS A 179 -28.85 60.19 -48.03
C HIS A 179 -30.07 61.06 -47.73
N GLY A 180 -29.95 62.36 -48.02
CA GLY A 180 -31.11 63.26 -47.96
C GLY A 180 -30.75 64.73 -48.07
N ASP A 181 -30.40 65.20 -49.27
CA ASP A 181 -31.00 66.42 -49.84
C ASP A 181 -30.46 66.65 -51.25
N SER A 182 -31.17 66.10 -52.23
CA SER A 182 -31.22 66.66 -53.58
C SER A 182 -32.61 67.24 -53.76
N ILE A 183 -32.70 68.57 -53.63
CA ILE A 183 -33.88 69.36 -53.96
C ILE A 183 -33.87 69.56 -55.49
N PRO A 184 -34.86 69.08 -56.25
CA PRO A 184 -35.15 69.65 -57.55
C PRO A 184 -36.05 70.87 -57.36
N GLY A 185 -35.60 72.01 -57.90
CA GLY A 185 -36.47 73.16 -58.07
C GLY A 185 -37.57 72.88 -59.08
N ASP A 186 -38.66 73.64 -58.98
CA ASP A 186 -39.28 74.23 -60.16
C ASP A 186 -40.15 75.43 -59.80
N SER A 187 -40.23 76.31 -60.78
CA SER A 187 -40.72 77.68 -60.83
C SER A 187 -42.20 77.88 -60.48
N ILE A 188 -42.56 79.10 -60.03
CA ILE A 188 -43.11 80.23 -60.84
C ILE A 188 -42.94 81.52 -60.05
#